data_AF-A0A5J4Q6X7-F1
#
_entry.id   AF-A0A5J4Q6X7-F1
#
_cell.length_a   1.000
_cell.length_b   1.000
_cell.length_c   1.000
_cell.angle_alpha   90.00
_cell.angle_beta   90.00
_cell.angle_gamma   90.00
#
_symmetry.space_group_name_H-M   'P 1'
#
loop_
_entity.id
_entity.type
_entity.pdbx_description
1 polymer ?
#
loop_
_entity_poly.entity_id
_entity_poly.type
_entity_poly.pdbx_seq_one_letter_code
_entity_poly.pdbx_strand_id
1 'polypeptide(L)'
;MKRSISFMTAMIAALFYFNGNAVAQEVEKLFNGKDLSNWNFIVQGNSVPADQVYSVNNDIIQIKGTPLGYMYTKEKYGDYILHAEWRWVEAGESNNSGIFLLIETPENPFPNGIECQ
;
A
#
# COMPACT_ATOMS: atom_id res chain seq x y z
N MET A 1 -39.73 44.70 28.77
CA MET A 1 -38.45 44.01 28.52
C MET A 1 -38.67 42.49 28.46
N LYS A 2 -39.09 41.93 27.32
CA LYS A 2 -39.25 40.46 27.11
C LYS A 2 -39.11 40.10 25.63
N ARG A 3 -38.00 40.50 25.00
CA ARG A 3 -37.79 40.30 23.54
C ARG A 3 -36.49 39.60 23.13
N SER A 4 -35.63 39.17 24.06
CA SER A 4 -34.29 38.68 23.70
C SER A 4 -34.00 37.19 23.92
N ILE A 5 -34.92 36.39 24.47
CA ILE A 5 -34.59 35.01 24.90
C ILE A 5 -34.98 33.94 23.87
N SER A 6 -35.93 34.22 22.95
CA SER A 6 -36.43 33.18 22.02
C SER A 6 -35.54 32.90 20.81
N PHE A 7 -34.60 33.79 20.46
CA PHE A 7 -33.71 33.59 19.31
C PHE A 7 -32.48 32.74 19.63
N MET A 8 -32.07 32.68 20.92
CA MET A 8 -30.84 32.00 21.31
C MET A 8 -30.99 30.47 21.38
N THR A 9 -32.21 29.97 21.64
CA THR A 9 -32.51 28.54 21.72
C THR A 9 -32.56 27.86 20.36
N ALA A 10 -33.00 28.57 19.30
CA ALA A 10 -33.04 28.03 17.94
C ALA A 10 -31.65 27.87 17.32
N MET A 11 -30.68 28.70 17.72
CA MET A 11 -29.30 28.66 17.20
C MET A 11 -28.50 27.48 17.77
N ILE A 12 -28.76 27.08 19.02
CA ILE A 12 -28.09 25.95 19.68
C ILE A 12 -28.56 24.62 19.08
N ALA A 13 -29.84 24.49 18.71
CA ALA A 13 -30.37 23.29 18.07
C ALA A 13 -29.77 23.04 16.67
N ALA A 14 -29.44 24.11 15.92
CA ALA A 14 -28.82 23.99 14.60
C ALA A 14 -27.35 23.52 14.65
N LEU A 15 -26.63 23.79 15.74
CA LEU A 15 -25.23 23.38 15.92
C LEU A 15 -25.06 21.88 16.17
N PHE A 16 -26.11 21.17 16.62
CA PHE A 16 -26.06 19.72 16.82
C PHE A 16 -26.37 18.89 15.56
N TYR A 17 -26.84 19.51 14.47
CA TYR A 17 -27.13 18.80 13.20
C TYR A 17 -25.91 18.62 12.29
N PHE A 18 -24.79 19.28 12.58
CA PHE A 18 -23.52 19.06 11.88
C PHE A 18 -22.62 18.07 12.62
N ASN A 19 -23.18 16.91 13.03
CA ASN A 19 -22.37 15.73 13.25
C ASN A 19 -22.12 15.07 11.89
N GLY A 20 -21.28 15.72 11.07
CA GLY A 20 -20.72 15.07 9.89
C GLY A 20 -19.86 13.92 10.39
N ASN A 21 -20.32 12.68 10.22
CA ASN A 21 -19.47 11.52 10.37
C ASN A 21 -18.33 11.69 9.36
N ALA A 22 -17.16 12.12 9.83
CA ALA A 22 -15.95 12.06 9.03
C ALA A 22 -15.70 10.58 8.73
N VAL A 23 -16.01 10.16 7.51
CA VAL A 23 -15.63 8.83 7.04
C VAL A 23 -14.12 8.89 6.84
N ALA A 24 -13.39 8.28 7.76
CA ALA A 24 -11.96 8.02 7.54
C ALA A 24 -11.84 7.25 6.22
N GLN A 25 -10.90 7.66 5.36
CA GLN A 25 -10.64 6.95 4.12
C GLN A 25 -10.35 5.49 4.45
N GLU A 26 -11.07 4.57 3.80
CA GLU A 26 -10.84 3.14 3.99
C GLU A 26 -9.42 2.82 3.53
N VAL A 27 -8.60 2.28 4.44
CA VAL A 27 -7.22 1.89 4.16
C VAL A 27 -7.23 0.42 3.78
N GLU A 28 -6.93 0.13 2.53
CA GLU A 28 -6.69 -1.24 2.08
C GLU A 28 -5.29 -1.70 2.48
N LYS A 29 -5.20 -2.87 3.10
CA LYS A 29 -3.92 -3.51 3.41
C LYS A 29 -3.44 -4.34 2.22
N LEU A 30 -2.47 -3.82 1.48
CA LEU A 30 -1.82 -4.56 0.38
C LEU A 30 -1.05 -5.80 0.85
N PHE A 31 -0.56 -5.82 2.09
CA PHE A 31 -0.01 -7.03 2.71
C PHE A 31 -0.96 -7.50 3.82
N ASN A 32 -1.37 -8.77 3.76
CA ASN A 32 -2.34 -9.33 4.70
C ASN A 32 -1.75 -9.62 6.10
N GLY A 33 -0.43 -9.42 6.30
CA GLY A 33 0.24 -9.64 7.57
C GLY A 33 0.67 -11.10 7.83
N LYS A 34 0.45 -12.02 6.89
CA LYS A 34 0.65 -13.45 7.11
C LYS A 34 1.40 -14.14 5.98
N ASP A 35 0.97 -13.92 4.74
CA ASP A 35 1.47 -14.62 3.57
C ASP A 35 1.34 -13.76 2.31
N LEU A 36 1.83 -14.28 1.19
CA LEU A 36 1.82 -13.57 -0.09
C LEU A 36 0.67 -14.00 -0.99
N SER A 37 -0.42 -14.57 -0.44
CA SER A 37 -1.54 -15.09 -1.22
C SER A 37 -2.29 -14.00 -2.00
N ASN A 38 -2.13 -12.72 -1.66
CA ASN A 38 -2.71 -11.59 -2.35
C ASN A 38 -1.77 -10.93 -3.39
N TRP A 39 -0.65 -11.59 -3.73
CA TRP A 39 0.34 -11.11 -4.69
C TRP A 39 0.49 -12.05 -5.88
N ASN A 40 1.00 -11.48 -6.98
CA ASN A 40 1.54 -12.19 -8.13
C ASN A 40 3.06 -12.04 -8.17
N PHE A 41 3.74 -12.91 -8.93
CA PHE A 41 5.21 -12.95 -8.96
C PHE A 41 5.75 -13.04 -10.38
N ILE A 42 6.86 -12.35 -10.59
CA ILE A 42 7.75 -12.53 -11.73
C ILE A 42 9.10 -12.99 -11.20
N VAL A 43 9.62 -14.07 -11.77
CA VAL A 43 11.00 -14.53 -11.59
C VAL A 43 11.62 -14.63 -12.97
N GLN A 44 12.78 -14.02 -13.16
CA GLN A 44 13.45 -13.98 -14.45
C GLN A 44 13.62 -15.40 -15.01
N GLY A 45 13.09 -15.60 -16.22
CA GLY A 45 13.14 -16.86 -16.94
C GLY A 45 12.38 -18.02 -16.28
N ASN A 46 11.53 -17.75 -15.27
CA ASN A 46 10.92 -18.78 -14.41
C ASN A 46 11.96 -19.79 -13.90
N SER A 47 13.18 -19.29 -13.61
CA SER A 47 14.36 -20.12 -13.34
C SER A 47 14.26 -20.88 -12.01
N VAL A 48 13.47 -20.37 -11.06
CA VAL A 48 13.13 -21.02 -9.80
C VAL A 48 11.67 -20.73 -9.42
N PRO A 49 11.06 -21.56 -8.56
CA PRO A 49 9.79 -21.22 -7.91
C PRO A 49 9.87 -19.88 -7.16
N ALA A 50 8.77 -19.13 -7.15
CA ALA A 50 8.71 -17.80 -6.56
C ALA A 50 8.98 -17.78 -5.04
N ASP A 51 8.63 -18.85 -4.32
CA ASP A 51 8.84 -18.98 -2.88
C ASP A 51 10.32 -19.09 -2.48
N GLN A 52 11.23 -19.31 -3.43
CA GLN A 52 12.68 -19.25 -3.21
C GLN A 52 13.24 -17.82 -3.29
N VAL A 53 12.45 -16.86 -3.76
CA VAL A 53 12.84 -15.45 -3.96
C VAL A 53 12.04 -14.51 -3.05
N TYR A 54 10.73 -14.75 -2.93
CA TYR A 54 9.80 -13.95 -2.13
C TYR A 54 9.25 -14.79 -0.99
N SER A 55 9.40 -14.30 0.24
CA SER A 55 8.95 -15.02 1.43
C SER A 55 8.44 -14.05 2.50
N VAL A 56 7.80 -14.58 3.53
CA VAL A 56 7.40 -13.82 4.73
C VAL A 56 8.12 -14.41 5.93
N ASN A 57 8.75 -13.55 6.71
CA ASN A 57 9.41 -13.92 7.95
C ASN A 57 9.15 -12.84 9.01
N ASN A 58 8.61 -13.23 10.17
CA ASN A 58 8.22 -12.33 11.25
C ASN A 58 7.34 -11.17 10.76
N ASP A 59 6.28 -11.50 10.01
CA ASP A 59 5.33 -10.55 9.44
C ASP A 59 5.95 -9.48 8.50
N ILE A 60 7.14 -9.77 7.96
CA ILE A 60 7.86 -8.90 7.02
C ILE A 60 8.08 -9.66 5.71
N ILE A 61 7.76 -9.01 4.60
CA ILE A 61 8.10 -9.51 3.27
C ILE A 61 9.62 -9.44 3.09
N GLN A 62 10.22 -10.56 2.71
CA GLN A 62 11.64 -10.67 2.39
C GLN A 62 11.82 -10.97 0.91
N ILE A 63 12.68 -10.18 0.26
CA ILE A 63 13.01 -10.30 -1.16
C ILE A 63 14.50 -10.61 -1.26
N LYS A 64 14.83 -11.79 -1.80
CA LYS A 64 16.23 -12.23 -1.96
C LYS A 64 16.97 -11.48 -3.07
N GLY A 65 16.25 -10.99 -4.09
CA GLY A 65 16.81 -10.25 -5.22
C GLY A 65 17.54 -11.09 -6.27
N THR A 66 17.77 -12.38 -6.02
CA THR A 66 18.36 -13.32 -6.99
C THR A 66 17.56 -14.64 -7.06
N PRO A 67 17.11 -15.07 -8.25
CA PRO A 67 17.15 -14.35 -9.54
C PRO A 67 16.34 -13.04 -9.55
N LEU A 68 16.55 -12.18 -10.55
CA LEU A 68 15.83 -10.92 -10.68
C LEU A 68 14.33 -11.14 -10.86
N GLY A 69 13.55 -10.14 -10.45
CA GLY A 69 12.11 -10.13 -10.62
C GLY A 69 11.45 -9.12 -9.68
N TYR A 70 10.13 -9.17 -9.63
CA TYR A 70 9.32 -8.43 -8.67
C TYR A 70 8.06 -9.20 -8.30
N MET A 71 7.42 -8.76 -7.23
CA MET A 71 6.05 -9.13 -6.88
C MET A 71 5.14 -7.92 -7.04
N TYR A 72 3.87 -8.15 -7.39
CA TYR A 72 2.92 -7.08 -7.66
C TYR A 72 1.52 -7.45 -7.17
N THR A 73 0.71 -6.43 -6.91
CA THR A 73 -0.66 -6.59 -6.42
C THR A 73 -1.51 -7.35 -7.45
N LYS A 74 -2.50 -8.12 -6.97
CA LYS A 74 -3.48 -8.75 -7.87
C LYS A 74 -4.38 -7.72 -8.54
N GLU A 75 -4.76 -6.71 -7.79
CA GLU A 75 -5.62 -5.62 -8.25
C GLU A 75 -4.80 -4.48 -8.87
N LYS A 76 -5.45 -3.71 -9.75
CA LYS A 76 -4.92 -2.48 -10.34
C LYS A 76 -5.52 -1.26 -9.66
N TYR A 77 -4.69 -0.29 -9.34
CA TYR A 77 -5.08 0.96 -8.68
C TYR A 77 -4.81 2.16 -9.59
N GLY A 78 -5.72 3.12 -9.58
CA GLY A 78 -5.60 4.38 -10.32
C GLY A 78 -5.10 5.50 -9.41
N ASP A 79 -6.03 6.18 -8.72
CA ASP A 79 -5.71 7.22 -7.75
C ASP A 79 -5.56 6.61 -6.36
N TYR A 80 -4.38 6.78 -5.74
CA TYR A 80 -4.09 6.24 -4.41
C TYR A 80 -3.03 7.06 -3.67
N ILE A 81 -3.01 6.89 -2.34
CA ILE A 81 -1.88 7.26 -1.49
C ILE A 81 -1.28 5.95 -0.99
N LEU A 82 -0.05 5.67 -1.42
CA LEU A 82 0.67 4.47 -0.99
C LEU A 82 1.54 4.81 0.22
N HIS A 83 1.43 4.00 1.27
CA HIS A 83 2.38 3.97 2.38
C HIS A 83 3.05 2.60 2.40
N ALA A 84 4.38 2.59 2.30
CA ALA A 84 5.21 1.41 2.42
C ALA A 84 6.44 1.74 3.30
N GLU A 85 6.81 0.80 4.17
CA GLU A 85 8.03 0.85 4.95
C GLU A 85 8.97 -0.25 4.46
N TRP A 86 10.26 0.06 4.37
CA TRP A 86 11.27 -0.89 3.92
C TRP A 86 12.59 -0.66 4.64
N ARG A 87 13.44 -1.69 4.63
CA ARG A 87 14.81 -1.64 5.16
C ARG A 87 15.70 -2.64 4.45
N TRP A 88 17.00 -2.37 4.44
CA TRP A 88 18.00 -3.37 4.06
C TRP A 88 18.24 -4.35 5.21
N VAL A 89 18.37 -5.63 4.89
CA VAL A 89 18.65 -6.68 5.88
C VAL A 89 20.13 -6.70 6.24
N GLU A 90 21.02 -6.45 5.29
CA GLU A 90 22.47 -6.49 5.47
C GLU A 90 23.09 -5.10 5.27
N ALA A 91 23.80 -4.63 6.31
CA ALA A 91 24.49 -3.34 6.29
C ALA A 91 25.84 -3.47 5.56
N GLY A 92 26.10 -2.55 4.62
CA GLY A 92 27.39 -2.47 3.91
C GLY A 92 27.43 -3.20 2.57
N GLU A 93 26.36 -3.88 2.16
CA GLU A 93 26.22 -4.41 0.81
C GLU A 93 25.61 -3.39 -0.14
N SER A 94 25.89 -3.55 -1.44
CA SER A 94 25.28 -2.75 -2.51
C SER A 94 23.85 -3.24 -2.75
N ASN A 95 22.95 -2.95 -1.80
CA ASN A 95 21.54 -3.32 -1.90
C ASN A 95 20.83 -2.44 -2.92
N ASN A 96 19.96 -3.05 -3.72
CA ASN A 96 19.14 -2.35 -4.71
C ASN A 96 17.76 -3.02 -4.81
N SER A 97 16.72 -2.22 -4.66
CA SER A 97 15.32 -2.59 -4.81
C SER A 97 14.53 -1.29 -4.92
N GLY A 98 13.36 -1.33 -5.55
CA GLY A 98 12.50 -0.17 -5.75
C GLY A 98 11.02 -0.56 -5.72
N ILE A 99 10.16 0.44 -5.52
CA ILE A 99 8.71 0.28 -5.58
C ILE A 99 8.25 0.75 -6.97
N PHE A 100 7.72 -0.17 -7.76
CA PHE A 100 7.11 0.14 -9.05
C PHE A 100 5.65 0.54 -8.90
N LEU A 101 5.30 1.66 -9.51
CA LEU A 101 3.98 2.27 -9.54
C LEU A 101 3.42 2.21 -10.97
N LEU A 102 2.10 2.04 -11.09
CA LEU A 102 1.39 2.07 -12.37
C LEU A 102 1.98 1.10 -13.42
N ILE A 103 2.30 -0.13 -13.01
CA ILE A 103 2.77 -1.18 -13.93
C ILE A 103 1.70 -1.44 -15.01
N GLU A 104 2.06 -1.18 -16.27
CA GLU A 104 1.16 -1.37 -17.41
C GLU A 104 0.99 -2.87 -17.72
N THR A 105 2.13 -3.51 -18.00
CA THR A 105 2.25 -4.94 -18.29
C THR A 105 3.27 -5.60 -17.36
N PRO A 106 2.89 -6.68 -16.65
CA PRO A 106 3.80 -7.41 -15.80
C PRO A 106 4.65 -8.39 -16.63
N GLU A 107 5.46 -7.87 -17.53
CA GLU A 107 6.36 -8.65 -18.38
C GLU A 107 7.81 -8.35 -18.02
N ASN A 108 8.70 -9.34 -18.20
CA ASN A 108 10.14 -9.23 -17.94
C ASN A 108 10.46 -8.91 -16.45
N PRO A 109 11.71 -9.01 -15.99
CA PRO A 109 12.05 -8.67 -14.60
C PRO A 109 12.07 -7.15 -14.33
N PHE A 110 11.84 -6.32 -15.34
CA PHE A 110 11.76 -4.86 -15.24
C PHE A 110 10.47 -4.41 -15.94
N PRO A 111 9.41 -4.08 -15.16
CA PRO A 111 8.12 -3.74 -15.74
C PRO A 111 8.15 -2.35 -16.39
N ASN A 112 7.23 -2.11 -17.32
CA ASN A 112 6.93 -0.74 -17.75
C ASN A 112 6.11 -0.05 -16.64
N GLY A 113 6.74 0.85 -15.89
CA GLY A 113 6.15 1.56 -14.77
C GLY A 113 7.07 2.66 -14.24
N ILE A 114 6.60 3.40 -13.24
CA ILE A 114 7.38 4.44 -12.56
C ILE A 114 8.04 3.80 -11.33
N GLU A 115 9.35 3.92 -11.21
CA GLU A 115 10.09 3.41 -10.05
C GLU A 115 10.33 4.51 -9.01
N CYS A 116 9.96 4.23 -7.77
CA CYS A 116 10.42 4.97 -6.60
C CYS A 116 11.58 4.19 -5.97
N GLN A 117 12.79 4.74 -6.07
CA GLN A 117 14.03 4.17 -5.56
C GLN A 117 14.38 4.68 -4.17
#